data_AF-A0A522XAW4-F1
#
_entry.id   AF-A0A522XAW4-F1
#
_cell.length_a   1.000
_cell.length_b   1.000
_cell.length_c   1.000
_cell.angle_alpha   90.00
_cell.angle_beta   90.00
_cell.angle_gamma   90.00
#
_symmetry.space_group_name_H-M   'P 1'
#
loop_
_entity.id
_entity.type
_entity.pdbx_description
1 polymer ?
#
loop_
_entity_poly.entity_id
_entity_poly.type
_entity_poly.pdbx_seq_one_letter_code
_entity_poly.pdbx_strand_id
1 'polypeptide(L)'
;MRIIQKALTFDDVLLVPAYSNVLPRDVSLRTQLTRNISLNTPLLSSAMDTVTESRLAIALAQEGGIGIIHKNMPASAQAAQVAKVKRFESGVVKEPITITPDMTVRNVL
;
A
#
# COMPACT_ATOMS: atom_id res chain seq x y z
N MET A 1 -6.92 -12.12 39.64
CA MET A 1 -7.23 -11.78 38.24
C MET A 1 -8.69 -12.16 37.98
N ARG A 2 -9.60 -11.19 37.85
CA ARG A 2 -11.01 -11.47 37.50
C ARG A 2 -11.11 -11.44 35.98
N ILE A 3 -11.54 -12.55 35.38
CA ILE A 3 -11.87 -12.59 33.95
C ILE A 3 -13.16 -11.76 33.77
N ILE A 4 -13.05 -10.62 33.11
CA ILE A 4 -14.16 -9.67 32.94
C ILE A 4 -15.10 -10.14 31.81
N GLN A 5 -14.56 -10.79 30.78
CA GLN A 5 -15.35 -11.34 29.67
C GLN A 5 -14.51 -12.37 28.87
N LYS A 6 -15.18 -13.32 28.20
CA LYS A 6 -14.53 -14.26 27.29
C LYS A 6 -14.09 -13.52 26.02
N ALA A 7 -12.83 -13.69 25.62
CA ALA A 7 -12.26 -13.19 24.37
C ALA A 7 -11.84 -14.37 23.49
N LEU A 8 -11.92 -14.21 22.18
CA LEU A 8 -11.56 -15.22 21.19
C LEU A 8 -10.47 -14.67 20.26
N THR A 9 -9.52 -15.52 19.88
CA THR A 9 -8.54 -15.26 18.81
C THR A 9 -8.91 -16.05 17.53
N PHE A 10 -8.10 -15.93 16.47
CA PHE A 10 -8.34 -16.61 15.19
C PHE A 10 -8.43 -18.13 15.33
N ASP A 11 -7.57 -18.74 16.14
CA ASP A 11 -7.51 -20.19 16.31
C ASP A 11 -8.66 -20.76 17.15
N ASP A 12 -9.45 -19.90 17.81
CA ASP A 12 -10.59 -20.33 18.63
C ASP A 12 -11.87 -20.58 17.81
N VAL A 13 -11.89 -20.19 16.52
CA VAL A 13 -13.11 -20.16 15.71
C VAL A 13 -12.90 -20.68 14.29
N LEU A 14 -13.98 -21.19 13.69
CA LEU A 14 -14.04 -21.56 12.28
C LEU A 14 -15.26 -20.90 11.63
N LEU A 15 -15.16 -20.62 10.33
CA LEU A 15 -16.30 -20.20 9.53
C LEU A 15 -17.18 -21.42 9.22
N VAL A 16 -18.48 -21.32 9.52
CA VAL A 16 -19.46 -22.36 9.20
C VAL A 16 -19.81 -22.27 7.71
N PRO A 17 -19.67 -23.35 6.92
CA PRO A 17 -20.07 -23.35 5.52
C PRO A 17 -21.57 -23.05 5.35
N ALA A 18 -21.90 -22.31 4.29
CA ALA A 18 -23.28 -22.00 3.91
C ALA A 18 -23.48 -22.18 2.41
N TYR A 19 -24.74 -22.26 1.97
CA TYR A 19 -25.07 -22.28 0.56
C TYR A 19 -24.54 -21.02 -0.13
N SER A 20 -23.87 -21.19 -1.28
CA SER A 20 -23.33 -20.10 -2.08
C SER A 20 -23.83 -20.22 -3.51
N ASN A 21 -24.27 -19.10 -4.07
CA ASN A 21 -24.58 -18.93 -5.49
C ASN A 21 -23.48 -18.17 -6.25
N VAL A 22 -22.36 -17.83 -5.59
CA VAL A 22 -21.22 -17.13 -6.17
C VAL A 22 -20.01 -18.07 -6.26
N LEU A 23 -19.32 -18.07 -7.39
CA LEU A 23 -18.06 -18.78 -7.55
C LEU A 23 -16.91 -17.95 -6.97
N PRO A 24 -15.86 -18.57 -6.39
CA PRO A 24 -14.74 -17.84 -5.79
C PRO A 24 -14.09 -16.78 -6.69
N ARG A 25 -14.00 -17.04 -8.00
CA ARG A 25 -13.43 -16.09 -8.99
C ARG A 25 -14.29 -14.85 -9.24
N ASP A 26 -15.58 -14.92 -8.92
CA ASP A 26 -16.56 -13.87 -9.18
C ASP A 26 -16.82 -13.01 -7.91
N VAL A 27 -16.16 -13.33 -6.79
CA VAL A 27 -16.26 -12.57 -5.54
C VAL A 27 -15.50 -11.25 -5.66
N SER A 28 -16.13 -10.14 -5.28
CA SER A 28 -15.47 -8.83 -5.21
C SER A 28 -14.59 -8.74 -3.95
N LEU A 29 -13.30 -8.46 -4.15
CA LEU A 29 -12.35 -8.16 -3.07
C LEU A 29 -12.25 -6.66 -2.75
N ARG A 30 -13.01 -5.82 -3.47
CA ARG A 30 -12.99 -4.36 -3.24
C ARG A 30 -13.42 -4.04 -1.82
N THR A 31 -12.67 -3.17 -1.16
CA THR A 31 -12.95 -2.73 0.22
C THR A 31 -12.75 -1.24 0.39
N GLN A 32 -13.40 -0.66 1.40
CA GLN A 32 -13.32 0.76 1.74
C GLN A 32 -12.45 0.92 2.99
N LEU A 33 -11.24 1.48 2.83
CA LEU A 33 -10.31 1.69 3.95
C LEU A 33 -10.66 2.95 4.76
N THR A 34 -10.98 4.04 4.07
CA THR A 34 -11.41 5.31 4.67
C THR A 34 -12.57 5.89 3.88
N ARG A 35 -13.17 7.00 4.31
CA ARG A 35 -14.23 7.70 3.55
C ARG A 35 -13.84 8.02 2.10
N ASN A 36 -12.54 8.21 1.84
CA ASN A 36 -12.03 8.67 0.54
C ASN A 36 -11.06 7.69 -0.14
N ILE A 37 -10.79 6.52 0.47
CA ILE A 37 -9.81 5.55 -0.04
C ILE A 37 -10.47 4.19 -0.15
N SER A 38 -10.68 3.75 -1.39
CA SER A 38 -11.13 2.40 -1.75
C SER A 38 -9.95 1.60 -2.31
N LEU A 39 -9.90 0.31 -1.99
CA LEU A 39 -8.88 -0.63 -2.47
C LEU A 39 -9.53 -1.69 -3.34
N ASN A 40 -8.76 -2.27 -4.28
CA ASN A 40 -9.23 -3.39 -5.08
C ASN A 40 -9.07 -4.74 -4.33
N THR A 41 -8.16 -4.81 -3.36
CA THR A 41 -7.96 -5.94 -2.46
C THR A 41 -7.88 -5.48 -1.00
N PRO A 42 -8.31 -6.28 -0.01
CA PRO A 42 -8.34 -5.89 1.39
C PRO A 42 -6.97 -6.10 2.07
N LEU A 43 -5.89 -5.69 1.40
CA LEU A 43 -4.52 -5.87 1.86
C LEU A 43 -3.83 -4.52 2.04
N LEU A 44 -3.20 -4.35 3.20
CA LEU A 44 -2.31 -3.24 3.48
C LEU A 44 -1.04 -3.73 4.16
N SER A 45 0.09 -3.07 3.89
CA SER A 45 1.35 -3.42 4.54
C SER A 45 1.59 -2.61 5.80
N SER A 46 2.24 -3.24 6.78
CA SER A 46 2.57 -2.60 8.06
C SER A 46 3.57 -1.46 7.90
N ALA A 47 3.42 -0.41 8.69
CA ALA A 47 4.30 0.77 8.72
C ALA A 47 5.62 0.50 9.48
N MET A 48 6.34 -0.55 9.10
CA MET A 48 7.58 -1.01 9.71
C MET A 48 8.76 -0.86 8.74
N ASP A 49 9.94 -0.52 9.26
CA ASP A 49 11.16 -0.30 8.48
C ASP A 49 11.65 -1.53 7.72
N THR A 50 11.50 -2.70 8.34
CA THR A 50 11.83 -3.98 7.71
C THR A 50 10.76 -4.46 6.72
N VAL A 51 9.63 -3.76 6.60
CA VAL A 51 8.49 -4.18 5.79
C VAL A 51 8.26 -3.23 4.63
N THR A 52 7.97 -1.96 4.89
CA THR A 52 7.37 -1.08 3.87
C THR A 52 8.18 0.19 3.59
N GLU A 53 8.96 0.15 2.52
CA GLU A 53 9.44 1.33 1.80
C GLU A 53 8.75 1.47 0.42
N SER A 54 9.21 2.42 -0.41
CA SER A 54 8.62 2.68 -1.74
C SER A 54 8.50 1.44 -2.61
N ARG A 55 9.48 0.53 -2.57
CA ARG A 55 9.46 -0.70 -3.38
C ARG A 55 8.26 -1.58 -3.08
N LEU A 56 7.99 -1.87 -1.80
CA LEU A 56 6.82 -2.69 -1.42
C LEU A 56 5.52 -1.92 -1.63
N ALA A 57 5.51 -0.61 -1.32
CA ALA A 57 4.31 0.20 -1.51
C ALA A 57 3.87 0.30 -2.98
N ILE A 58 4.82 0.38 -3.91
CA ILE A 58 4.57 0.32 -5.35
C ILE A 58 3.99 -1.06 -5.73
N ALA A 59 4.69 -2.14 -5.38
CA ALA A 59 4.26 -3.49 -5.73
C ALA A 59 2.85 -3.80 -5.19
N LEU A 60 2.58 -3.47 -3.93
CA LEU A 60 1.27 -3.72 -3.32
C LEU A 60 0.16 -2.86 -3.95
N ALA A 61 0.46 -1.62 -4.36
CA ALA A 61 -0.49 -0.78 -5.06
C ALA A 61 -0.84 -1.32 -6.45
N GLN A 62 0.14 -1.89 -7.17
CA GLN A 62 -0.10 -2.56 -8.46
C GLN A 62 -1.01 -3.79 -8.31
N GLU A 63 -0.88 -4.53 -7.21
CA GLU A 63 -1.78 -5.65 -6.83
C GLU A 63 -3.12 -5.18 -6.24
N GLY A 64 -3.38 -3.86 -6.22
CA GLY A 64 -4.66 -3.28 -5.80
C GLY A 64 -4.82 -3.03 -4.30
N GLY A 65 -3.77 -3.22 -3.51
CA GLY A 65 -3.71 -2.91 -2.08
C GLY A 65 -3.11 -1.52 -1.80
N ILE A 66 -2.61 -1.32 -0.57
CA ILE A 66 -1.95 -0.06 -0.17
C ILE A 66 -0.75 -0.29 0.76
N GLY A 67 0.37 0.36 0.45
CA GLY A 67 1.54 0.35 1.34
C GLY A 67 1.60 1.57 2.25
N ILE A 68 1.88 1.35 3.55
CA ILE A 68 2.10 2.44 4.52
C ILE A 68 3.60 2.60 4.79
N ILE A 69 4.19 3.69 4.32
CA ILE A 69 5.62 3.98 4.52
C ILE A 69 5.90 4.20 6.01
N HIS A 70 6.86 3.46 6.56
CA HIS A 70 7.27 3.59 7.96
C HIS A 70 7.87 4.99 8.26
N LYS A 71 7.98 5.33 9.56
CA LYS A 71 8.49 6.62 10.04
C LYS A 71 9.91 6.57 10.62
N ASN A 72 10.62 5.46 10.49
CA ASN A 72 11.98 5.29 11.02
C ASN A 72 13.03 5.93 10.07
N MET A 73 12.80 7.19 9.72
CA MET A 73 13.67 8.02 8.88
C MET A 73 13.28 9.50 9.04
N PRO A 74 14.15 10.46 8.67
CA PRO A 74 13.78 11.87 8.65
C PRO A 74 12.56 12.15 7.76
N ALA A 75 11.78 13.18 8.08
CA ALA A 75 10.55 13.52 7.36
C ALA A 75 10.80 13.76 5.86
N SER A 76 11.94 14.35 5.50
CA SER A 76 12.36 14.55 4.10
C SER A 76 12.59 13.23 3.35
N ALA A 77 13.20 12.25 4.01
CA ALA A 77 13.41 10.93 3.45
C ALA A 77 12.08 10.17 3.27
N GLN A 78 11.16 10.28 4.23
CA GLN A 78 9.84 9.69 4.12
C GLN A 78 9.05 10.31 2.96
N ALA A 79 9.09 11.63 2.83
CA ALA A 79 8.48 12.33 1.70
C ALA A 79 9.07 11.90 0.35
N ALA A 80 10.39 11.66 0.28
CA ALA A 80 11.03 11.14 -0.92
C ALA A 80 10.56 9.71 -1.27
N GLN A 81 10.36 8.84 -0.27
CA GLN A 81 9.77 7.51 -0.48
C GLN A 81 8.34 7.61 -1.04
N VAL A 82 7.51 8.50 -0.48
CA VAL A 82 6.15 8.76 -0.98
C VAL A 82 6.19 9.30 -2.42
N ALA A 83 7.06 10.25 -2.71
CA ALA A 83 7.20 10.83 -4.05
C ALA A 83 7.58 9.78 -5.10
N LYS A 84 8.46 8.82 -4.75
CA LYS A 84 8.80 7.68 -5.63
C LYS A 84 7.56 6.85 -5.97
N VAL A 85 6.72 6.52 -4.98
CA VAL A 85 5.47 5.77 -5.20
C VAL A 85 4.52 6.54 -6.11
N LYS A 86 4.31 7.83 -5.85
CA LYS A 86 3.37 8.66 -6.61
C LYS A 86 3.82 8.93 -8.05
N ARG A 87 5.13 8.89 -8.32
CA ARG A 87 5.70 9.10 -9.66
C ARG A 87 5.83 7.81 -10.48
N PHE A 88 5.73 6.64 -9.85
CA PHE A 88 5.96 5.34 -10.50
C PHE A 88 5.02 5.09 -11.69
N GLU A 89 3.72 5.30 -11.50
CA GLU A 89 2.73 5.32 -12.58
C GLU A 89 2.00 6.65 -12.55
N SER A 90 2.52 7.61 -13.33
CA SER A 90 1.79 8.84 -13.63
C SER A 90 1.44 8.84 -15.11
N GLY A 91 0.14 8.69 -15.42
CA GLY A 91 -0.34 8.80 -16.81
C GLY A 91 -0.09 10.19 -17.43
N VAL A 92 0.17 11.20 -16.60
CA VAL A 92 0.66 12.53 -16.98
C VAL A 92 1.76 12.93 -16.00
N VAL A 93 2.97 13.18 -16.52
CA VAL A 93 4.12 13.63 -15.74
C VAL A 93 3.95 15.12 -15.40
N LYS A 94 3.54 15.43 -14.17
CA LYS A 94 3.34 16.83 -13.72
C LYS A 94 4.63 17.64 -13.61
N GLU A 95 5.75 16.99 -13.29
CA GLU A 95 7.05 17.63 -13.04
C GLU A 95 8.15 16.82 -13.74
N PRO A 96 8.32 16.98 -15.07
CA PRO A 96 9.37 16.27 -15.78
C PRO A 96 10.74 16.81 -15.37
N ILE A 97 11.73 15.94 -15.36
CA ILE A 97 13.13 16.36 -15.30
C ILE A 97 13.47 16.98 -16.66
N THR A 98 13.78 18.28 -16.67
CA THR A 98 14.14 19.03 -17.88
C THR A 98 15.63 19.32 -17.91
N ILE A 99 16.23 19.30 -19.11
CA ILE A 99 17.62 19.67 -19.31
C ILE A 99 17.77 20.93 -20.18
N THR A 100 18.78 21.75 -19.88
CA THR A 100 19.17 22.90 -20.71
C THR A 100 20.24 22.48 -21.73
N PRO A 101 20.33 23.15 -22.89
CA PRO A 101 21.27 22.75 -23.95
C PRO A 101 22.75 22.80 -23.55
N ASP A 102 23.09 23.59 -22.55
CA ASP A 102 24.44 23.81 -22.02
C ASP A 102 24.85 22.82 -20.92
N MET A 103 23.91 21.98 -20.43
CA MET A 103 24.26 20.97 -19.44
C MET A 103 25.14 19.88 -20.04
N THR A 104 26.27 19.64 -19.39
CA THR A 104 27.15 18.53 -19.75
C THR A 104 26.51 17.19 -19.45
N VAL A 105 26.85 16.15 -20.21
CA VAL A 105 26.38 14.77 -19.97
C VAL A 105 26.64 14.32 -18.52
N ARG A 106 27.76 14.75 -17.93
CA ARG A 106 28.12 14.48 -16.53
C ARG A 106 27.09 15.00 -15.52
N ASN A 107 26.39 16.08 -15.83
CA ASN A 107 25.41 16.68 -14.92
C ASN A 107 24.04 15.97 -14.98
N VAL A 108 23.82 15.12 -15.97
CA VAL A 108 22.55 14.43 -16.23
C VAL A 108 22.60 12.94 -15.83
N LEU A 109 23.79 12.35 -15.81
CA LEU A 109 24.06 11.00 -15.28
C LEU A 109 23.91 10.96 -13.76
#